data_AF-A0A2E7LW59-F1
#
_entry.id   AF-A0A2E7LW59-F1
#
_cell.length_a   1.000
_cell.length_b   1.000
_cell.length_c   1.000
_cell.angle_alpha   90.00
_cell.angle_beta   90.00
_cell.angle_gamma   90.00
#
_symmetry.space_group_name_H-M   'P 1'
#
loop_
_entity.id
_entity.type
_entity.pdbx_description
1 polymer ?
#
loop_
_entity_poly.entity_id
_entity_poly.type
_entity_poly.pdbx_seq_one_letter_code
_entity_poly.pdbx_strand_id
1 'polypeptide(L)'
;METKTKVPKIEKNWQIKDRTYMLTGGKAPLSWTIQSKHTARKPLLWFDEELGEQREIRYASNQKSLFVDEQKGNATLAHVVFLDGILEVPKHQQSLQKLLSLYHPKAGEIWTEIDEEAEAMDEVDNIEFELEALNLVKSLDIEHLEAVMRTELGSAVANMSTKELKRDAYLFAKKDPELFIEVSKDEDIKLRNLANRAVERGIIELTDDNTIFRFANGKKIMQVPFDQNPYGALAQYFKTDPGVDLMKSITKKLS
;
A
#
# COMPACT_ATOMS: atom_id res chain seq x y z
N MET A 1 7.77 -40.81 30.28
CA MET A 1 6.77 -40.25 29.36
C MET A 1 7.34 -38.96 28.81
N GLU A 2 7.80 -38.95 27.57
CA GLU A 2 8.33 -37.76 26.91
C GLU A 2 7.16 -36.87 26.50
N THR A 3 6.96 -35.76 27.21
CA THR A 3 6.01 -34.72 26.81
C THR A 3 6.56 -34.03 25.56
N LYS A 4 6.00 -34.37 24.39
CA LYS A 4 6.19 -33.60 23.15
C LYS A 4 5.65 -32.20 23.37
N THR A 5 6.54 -31.24 23.60
CA THR A 5 6.21 -29.82 23.72
C THR A 5 5.54 -29.39 22.41
N LYS A 6 4.27 -28.96 22.48
CA LYS A 6 3.57 -28.39 21.33
C LYS A 6 4.25 -27.07 20.99
N VAL A 7 4.73 -26.95 19.75
CA VAL A 7 5.36 -25.73 19.25
C VAL A 7 4.25 -24.72 18.94
N PRO A 8 4.28 -23.50 19.51
CA PRO A 8 3.22 -22.52 19.28
C PRO A 8 3.14 -22.16 17.79
N LYS A 9 1.91 -21.98 17.28
CA LYS A 9 1.61 -21.68 15.87
C LYS A 9 2.42 -20.53 15.28
N ILE A 10 2.83 -19.57 16.11
CA ILE A 10 3.64 -18.41 15.74
C ILE A 10 5.04 -18.79 15.21
N GLU A 11 5.59 -19.93 15.62
CA GLU A 11 6.90 -20.39 15.15
C GLU A 11 6.83 -21.17 13.83
N LYS A 12 5.63 -21.56 13.36
CA LYS A 12 5.48 -22.46 12.19
C LYS A 12 5.98 -21.86 10.88
N ASN A 13 6.00 -20.53 10.75
CA ASN A 13 6.48 -19.83 9.56
C ASN A 13 7.83 -19.12 9.80
N TRP A 14 8.46 -19.33 10.96
CA TRP A 14 9.67 -18.61 11.34
C TRP A 14 10.92 -19.31 10.79
N GLN A 15 11.61 -18.66 9.87
CA GLN A 15 12.82 -19.19 9.22
C GLN A 15 14.08 -18.87 10.02
N ILE A 16 15.01 -19.84 10.06
CA ILE A 16 16.33 -19.69 10.70
C ILE A 16 17.28 -19.04 9.68
N LYS A 17 17.46 -17.72 9.77
CA LYS A 17 18.43 -16.92 9.01
C LYS A 17 19.23 -16.00 9.93
N ASP A 18 20.32 -15.43 9.44
CA ASP A 18 20.98 -14.32 10.14
C ASP A 18 20.03 -13.11 10.08
N ARG A 19 19.86 -12.38 11.18
CA ARG A 19 18.88 -11.29 11.28
C ARG A 19 19.52 -10.04 11.86
N THR A 20 19.20 -8.90 11.28
CA THR A 20 19.63 -7.59 11.76
C THR A 20 18.43 -6.84 12.31
N TYR A 21 18.57 -6.25 13.49
CA TYR A 21 17.54 -5.43 14.12
C TYR A 21 18.04 -4.01 14.30
N MET A 22 17.16 -3.04 14.11
CA MET A 22 17.46 -1.62 14.26
C MET A 22 16.46 -0.94 15.18
N LEU A 23 16.94 -0.02 16.02
CA LEU A 23 16.08 0.78 16.88
C LEU A 23 15.20 1.74 16.05
N THR A 24 13.91 1.81 16.39
CA THR A 24 12.96 2.70 15.74
C THR A 24 13.15 4.16 16.16
N GLY A 25 12.75 5.09 15.28
CA GLY A 25 12.75 6.53 15.56
C GLY A 25 14.12 7.22 15.42
N GLY A 26 15.02 6.69 14.60
CA GLY A 26 16.30 7.32 14.26
C GLY A 26 17.29 7.43 15.42
N LYS A 27 17.09 6.63 16.48
CA LYS A 27 17.96 6.64 17.66
C LYS A 27 19.17 5.74 17.42
N ALA A 28 20.35 6.35 17.34
CA ALA A 28 21.64 5.65 17.30
C ALA A 28 22.45 5.95 18.58
N PRO A 29 21.99 5.50 19.77
CA PRO A 29 22.79 5.61 20.99
C PRO A 29 24.00 4.67 20.89
N LEU A 30 25.12 5.11 21.47
CA LEU A 30 26.36 4.31 21.55
C LEU A 30 26.12 2.91 22.13
N SER A 31 25.22 2.79 23.10
CA SER A 31 24.76 1.51 23.63
C SER A 31 23.33 1.62 24.13
N TRP A 32 22.49 0.65 23.77
CA TRP A 32 21.14 0.52 24.28
C TRP A 32 20.83 -0.92 24.68
N THR A 33 20.52 -1.15 25.95
CA THR A 33 20.25 -2.50 26.47
C THR A 33 18.75 -2.76 26.56
N ILE A 34 18.31 -3.84 25.93
CA ILE A 34 16.93 -4.32 26.03
C ILE A 34 16.77 -5.21 27.26
N GLN A 35 15.55 -5.22 27.78
CA GLN A 35 15.18 -6.09 28.87
C GLN A 35 15.21 -7.57 28.43
N SER A 36 16.03 -8.36 29.12
CA SER A 36 16.18 -9.80 28.86
C SER A 36 15.50 -10.70 29.91
N LYS A 37 14.89 -10.15 30.97
CA LYS A 37 14.22 -10.94 32.01
C LYS A 37 13.04 -10.20 32.62
N HIS A 38 12.04 -10.94 33.08
CA HIS A 38 10.97 -10.40 33.91
C HIS A 38 11.52 -9.86 35.24
N THR A 39 11.00 -8.70 35.67
CA THR A 39 11.22 -8.14 37.02
C THR A 39 9.93 -7.49 37.49
N ALA A 40 9.71 -7.38 38.80
CA ALA A 40 8.51 -6.75 39.35
C ALA A 40 8.27 -5.31 38.85
N ARG A 41 9.35 -4.57 38.51
CA ARG A 41 9.27 -3.20 37.98
C ARG A 41 9.05 -3.14 36.47
N LYS A 42 9.45 -4.18 35.74
CA LYS A 42 9.36 -4.26 34.29
C LYS A 42 8.88 -5.67 33.95
N PRO A 43 7.57 -5.88 33.75
CA PRO A 43 7.07 -7.21 33.44
C PRO A 43 7.49 -7.61 32.03
N LEU A 44 8.04 -8.83 31.89
CA LEU A 44 8.31 -9.45 30.60
C LEU A 44 7.55 -10.78 30.54
N LEU A 45 6.29 -10.69 30.10
CA LEU A 45 5.35 -11.80 30.02
C LEU A 45 4.82 -11.89 28.59
N TRP A 46 4.54 -13.10 28.13
CA TRP A 46 3.88 -13.34 26.86
C TRP A 46 2.68 -14.26 27.07
N PHE A 47 1.58 -13.94 26.41
CA PHE A 47 0.34 -14.71 26.52
C PHE A 47 0.34 -15.81 25.46
N ASP A 48 0.33 -17.06 25.91
CA ASP A 48 0.26 -18.22 25.03
C ASP A 48 -1.21 -18.54 24.74
N GLU A 49 -1.68 -18.18 23.55
CA GLU A 49 -3.08 -18.41 23.14
C GLU A 49 -3.45 -19.90 23.08
N GLU A 50 -2.49 -20.81 22.89
CA GLU A 50 -2.78 -22.24 22.80
C GLU A 50 -3.00 -22.87 24.18
N LEU A 51 -2.29 -22.38 25.20
CA LEU A 51 -2.39 -22.84 26.58
C LEU A 51 -3.34 -21.97 27.42
N GLY A 52 -3.63 -20.75 26.98
CA GLY A 52 -4.43 -19.77 27.72
C GLY A 52 -3.72 -19.19 28.95
N GLU A 53 -2.38 -19.25 28.98
CA GLU A 53 -1.58 -18.90 30.16
C GLU A 53 -0.57 -17.77 29.86
N GLN A 54 -0.27 -16.96 30.87
CA GLN A 54 0.82 -15.98 30.79
C GLN A 54 2.15 -16.63 31.17
N ARG A 55 3.09 -16.63 30.24
CA ARG A 55 4.41 -17.25 30.41
C ARG A 55 5.48 -16.21 30.67
N GLU A 56 6.30 -16.44 31.69
CA GLU A 56 7.44 -15.59 32.00
C GLU A 56 8.55 -15.78 30.98
N ILE A 57 9.05 -14.68 30.42
CA ILE A 57 10.17 -14.68 29.49
C ILE A 57 11.47 -14.34 30.23
N ARG A 58 12.50 -15.14 29.95
CA ARG A 58 13.86 -14.94 30.39
C ARG A 58 14.84 -15.41 29.33
N TYR A 59 15.61 -14.49 28.77
CA TYR A 59 16.70 -14.82 27.89
C TYR A 59 17.96 -15.21 28.67
N ALA A 60 18.41 -16.43 28.43
CA ALA A 60 19.63 -17.00 28.97
C ALA A 60 20.41 -17.67 27.85
N SER A 61 21.72 -17.40 27.75
CA SER A 61 22.55 -17.85 26.63
C SER A 61 22.76 -19.37 26.58
N ASN A 62 22.60 -20.05 27.72
CA ASN A 62 22.78 -21.49 27.85
C ASN A 62 21.47 -22.29 27.80
N GLN A 63 20.32 -21.62 27.61
CA GLN A 63 19.00 -22.25 27.56
C GLN A 63 18.45 -22.27 26.14
N LYS A 64 17.74 -23.36 25.79
CA LYS A 64 17.10 -23.50 24.47
C LYS A 64 15.79 -22.72 24.35
N SER A 65 15.05 -22.61 25.46
CA SER A 65 13.76 -21.93 25.52
C SER A 65 13.88 -20.59 26.25
N LEU A 66 13.04 -19.64 25.83
CA LEU A 66 12.88 -18.33 26.47
C LEU A 66 11.94 -18.39 27.67
N PHE A 67 11.07 -19.40 27.73
CA PHE A 67 10.07 -19.48 28.78
C PHE A 67 10.65 -20.15 30.02
N VAL A 68 10.46 -19.53 31.18
CA VAL A 68 11.10 -19.94 32.44
C VAL A 68 10.68 -21.33 32.91
N ASP A 69 9.42 -21.69 32.65
CA ASP A 69 8.84 -23.01 32.93
C ASP A 69 9.51 -24.15 32.13
N GLU A 70 10.13 -23.86 30.98
CA GLU A 70 10.82 -24.84 30.14
C GLU A 70 12.34 -24.89 30.35
N GLN A 71 12.90 -23.93 31.09
CA GLN A 71 14.35 -23.85 31.34
C GLN A 71 14.80 -24.93 32.31
N LYS A 72 15.94 -25.58 31.99
CA LYS A 72 16.48 -26.68 32.79
C LYS A 72 17.82 -26.30 33.41
N GLY A 73 17.94 -26.48 34.73
CA GLY A 73 19.17 -26.20 35.47
C GLY A 73 19.44 -24.71 35.65
N ASN A 74 20.72 -24.36 35.77
CA ASN A 74 21.13 -22.97 36.01
C ASN A 74 21.00 -22.14 34.73
N ALA A 75 20.48 -20.91 34.85
CA ALA A 75 20.32 -19.98 33.74
C ALA A 75 21.39 -18.89 33.77
N THR A 76 22.22 -18.81 32.72
CA THR A 76 23.21 -17.75 32.53
C THR A 76 22.53 -16.59 31.79
N LEU A 77 22.16 -15.56 32.54
CA LEU A 77 21.53 -14.35 31.97
C LEU A 77 22.51 -13.65 31.04
N ALA A 78 22.02 -13.33 29.84
CA ALA A 78 22.75 -12.54 28.86
C ALA A 78 22.09 -11.18 28.65
N HIS A 79 22.91 -10.19 28.32
CA HIS A 79 22.45 -8.84 27.98
C HIS A 79 22.29 -8.74 26.47
N VAL A 80 21.20 -8.11 26.04
CA VAL A 80 20.93 -7.81 24.63
C VAL A 80 21.20 -6.34 24.43
N VAL A 81 22.26 -6.01 23.70
CA VAL A 81 22.77 -4.64 23.57
C VAL A 81 22.83 -4.26 22.11
N PHE A 82 22.11 -3.20 21.74
CA PHE A 82 22.23 -2.53 20.46
C PHE A 82 23.42 -1.59 20.53
N LEU A 83 24.31 -1.68 19.54
CA LEU A 83 25.46 -0.81 19.39
C LEU A 83 25.20 0.11 18.20
N ASP A 84 25.33 1.42 18.41
CA ASP A 84 24.99 2.44 17.41
C ASP A 84 23.58 2.27 16.80
N GLY A 85 22.65 1.74 17.61
CA GLY A 85 21.26 1.49 17.20
C GLY A 85 21.03 0.21 16.39
N ILE A 86 22.05 -0.62 16.16
CA ILE A 86 21.98 -1.87 15.40
C ILE A 86 22.31 -3.07 16.30
N LEU A 87 21.65 -4.20 16.06
CA LEU A 87 21.98 -5.49 16.65
C LEU A 87 21.93 -6.58 15.57
N GLU A 88 23.09 -7.15 15.27
CA GLU A 88 23.22 -8.33 14.41
C GLU A 88 23.09 -9.59 15.26
N VAL A 89 22.16 -10.47 14.90
CA VAL A 89 21.95 -11.74 15.60
C VAL A 89 22.14 -12.89 14.63
N PRO A 90 23.19 -13.71 14.80
CA PRO A 90 23.45 -14.83 13.92
C PRO A 90 22.46 -15.97 14.14
N LYS A 91 22.23 -16.78 13.09
CA LYS A 91 21.24 -17.87 13.02
C LYS A 91 21.36 -18.94 14.09
N HIS A 92 22.53 -19.06 14.73
CA HIS A 92 22.75 -20.02 15.82
C HIS A 92 22.16 -19.53 17.15
N GLN A 93 21.93 -18.22 17.32
CA GLN A 93 21.30 -17.65 18.51
C GLN A 93 19.78 -17.62 18.39
N GLN A 94 19.17 -18.78 18.13
CA GLN A 94 17.74 -18.91 17.85
C GLN A 94 16.86 -18.39 18.99
N SER A 95 17.26 -18.62 20.25
CA SER A 95 16.52 -18.09 21.41
C SER A 95 16.51 -16.56 21.43
N LEU A 96 17.61 -15.90 21.06
CA LEU A 96 17.65 -14.44 20.98
C LEU A 96 16.80 -13.92 19.83
N GLN A 97 16.87 -14.55 18.65
CA GLN A 97 16.06 -14.11 17.52
C GLN A 97 14.56 -14.29 17.79
N LYS A 98 14.16 -15.42 18.39
CA LYS A 98 12.77 -15.64 18.82
C LYS A 98 12.30 -14.59 19.82
N LEU A 99 13.17 -14.16 20.74
CA LEU A 99 12.85 -13.07 21.67
C LEU A 99 12.55 -11.80 20.88
N LEU A 100 13.44 -11.42 19.96
CA LEU A 100 13.38 -10.14 19.26
C LEU A 100 12.29 -10.08 18.18
N SER A 101 12.00 -11.18 17.47
CA SER A 101 11.01 -11.21 16.39
C SER A 101 9.60 -11.60 16.85
N LEU A 102 9.47 -12.47 17.85
CA LEU A 102 8.17 -13.13 18.13
C LEU A 102 7.60 -12.80 19.51
N TYR A 103 8.44 -12.83 20.55
CA TYR A 103 7.94 -12.93 21.92
C TYR A 103 8.08 -11.66 22.75
N HIS A 104 9.00 -10.76 22.39
CA HIS A 104 9.21 -9.56 23.20
C HIS A 104 8.06 -8.56 22.99
N PRO A 105 7.36 -8.11 24.06
CA PRO A 105 6.19 -7.22 23.94
C PRO A 105 6.45 -5.88 23.25
N LYS A 106 7.72 -5.45 23.23
CA LYS A 106 8.18 -4.18 22.63
C LYS A 106 8.82 -4.34 21.25
N ALA A 107 8.82 -5.55 20.69
CA ALA A 107 9.22 -5.77 19.30
C ALA A 107 8.24 -5.03 18.36
N GLY A 108 8.75 -4.41 17.29
CA GLY A 108 7.98 -3.54 16.41
C GLY A 108 7.78 -2.11 16.94
N GLU A 109 7.72 -1.92 18.26
CA GLU A 109 7.62 -0.58 18.87
C GLU A 109 8.98 0.10 19.01
N ILE A 110 9.96 -0.61 19.60
CA ILE A 110 11.28 -0.04 19.94
C ILE A 110 12.36 -0.43 18.92
N TRP A 111 12.20 -1.57 18.27
CA TRP A 111 13.08 -2.02 17.20
C TRP A 111 12.27 -2.77 16.14
N THR A 112 12.80 -2.77 14.93
CA THR A 112 12.28 -3.53 13.79
C THR A 112 13.40 -4.41 13.23
N GLU A 113 13.01 -5.53 12.64
CA GLU A 113 13.91 -6.35 11.85
C GLU A 113 14.13 -5.66 10.50
N ILE A 114 15.39 -5.53 10.08
CA ILE A 114 15.73 -5.09 8.72
C ILE A 114 15.76 -6.36 7.87
N ASP A 115 14.87 -6.42 6.89
CA ASP A 115 14.87 -7.49 5.89
C ASP A 115 15.27 -6.88 4.55
N GLU A 116 16.58 -6.85 4.28
CA GLU A 116 17.16 -6.27 3.05
C GLU A 116 16.58 -6.90 1.78
N GLU A 117 16.20 -8.19 1.85
CA GLU A 117 15.55 -8.86 0.72
C GLU A 117 14.14 -8.32 0.46
N ALA A 118 13.37 -8.04 1.52
CA ALA A 118 12.03 -7.48 1.39
C ALA A 118 12.08 -6.02 0.92
N GLU A 119 12.99 -5.21 1.48
CA GLU A 119 13.20 -3.82 1.03
C GLU A 119 13.63 -3.77 -0.44
N ALA A 120 14.54 -4.65 -0.87
CA ALA A 120 14.97 -4.73 -2.26
C ALA A 120 13.84 -5.19 -3.21
N MET A 121 12.98 -6.12 -2.78
CA MET A 121 11.81 -6.52 -3.56
C MET A 121 10.83 -5.35 -3.73
N ASP A 122 10.51 -4.65 -2.65
CA ASP A 122 9.63 -3.48 -2.69
C ASP A 122 10.21 -2.37 -3.59
N GLU A 123 11.53 -2.14 -3.55
CA GLU A 123 12.21 -1.20 -4.45
C GLU A 123 12.11 -1.62 -5.93
N VAL A 124 12.29 -2.91 -6.23
CA VAL A 124 12.16 -3.43 -7.60
C VAL A 124 10.73 -3.29 -8.10
N ASP A 125 9.74 -3.64 -7.30
CA ASP A 125 8.32 -3.52 -7.66
C ASP A 125 7.95 -2.05 -7.95
N ASN A 126 8.44 -1.11 -7.14
CA ASN A 126 8.27 0.33 -7.38
C ASN A 126 8.88 0.78 -8.73
N ILE A 127 10.07 0.28 -9.06
CA ILE A 127 10.73 0.56 -10.35
C ILE A 127 9.92 -0.04 -11.52
N GLU A 128 9.39 -1.26 -11.35
CA GLU A 128 8.55 -1.90 -12.36
C GLU A 128 7.26 -1.12 -12.62
N PHE A 129 6.59 -0.64 -11.56
CA PHE A 129 5.43 0.24 -11.70
C PHE A 129 5.78 1.56 -12.40
N GLU A 130 6.89 2.22 -12.03
CA GLU A 130 7.33 3.43 -12.73
C GLU A 130 7.57 3.16 -14.23
N LEU A 131 8.23 2.05 -14.56
CA LEU A 131 8.53 1.68 -15.94
C LEU A 131 7.26 1.36 -16.73
N GLU A 132 6.30 0.64 -16.14
CA GLU A 132 5.00 0.37 -16.74
C GLU A 132 4.24 1.69 -17.01
N ALA A 133 4.14 2.57 -16.01
CA ALA A 133 3.44 3.84 -16.13
C ALA A 133 4.05 4.73 -17.24
N LEU A 134 5.37 4.84 -17.30
CA LEU A 134 6.08 5.60 -18.34
C LEU A 134 5.86 5.00 -19.75
N ASN A 135 5.80 3.67 -19.85
CA ASN A 135 5.48 3.00 -21.12
C ASN A 135 4.03 3.21 -21.54
N LEU A 136 3.09 3.29 -20.59
CA LEU A 136 1.70 3.67 -20.85
C LEU A 136 1.63 5.10 -21.41
N VAL A 137 2.32 6.07 -20.81
CA VAL A 137 2.36 7.46 -21.34
C VAL A 137 2.80 7.48 -22.81
N LYS A 138 3.76 6.63 -23.17
CA LYS A 138 4.28 6.53 -24.54
C LYS A 138 3.32 5.84 -25.51
N SER A 139 2.56 4.85 -25.04
CA SER A 139 1.69 4.02 -25.89
C SER A 139 0.29 4.60 -26.07
N LEU A 140 -0.22 5.35 -25.08
CA LEU A 140 -1.55 5.94 -25.11
C LEU A 140 -1.68 7.07 -26.15
N ASP A 141 -2.86 7.15 -26.76
CA ASP A 141 -3.26 8.23 -27.65
C ASP A 141 -3.49 9.55 -26.90
N ILE A 142 -3.37 10.68 -27.60
CA ILE A 142 -3.48 12.01 -26.97
C ILE A 142 -4.83 12.20 -26.30
N GLU A 143 -5.92 11.71 -26.89
CA GLU A 143 -7.26 11.81 -26.29
C GLU A 143 -7.42 10.97 -25.02
N HIS A 144 -6.75 9.81 -24.96
CA HIS A 144 -6.68 9.00 -23.75
C HIS A 144 -5.85 9.70 -22.67
N LEU A 145 -4.67 10.22 -23.02
CA LEU A 145 -3.85 10.99 -22.09
C LEU A 145 -4.59 12.21 -21.56
N GLU A 146 -5.37 12.90 -22.40
CA GLU A 146 -6.23 13.99 -21.96
C GLU A 146 -7.26 13.51 -20.93
N ALA A 147 -7.86 12.34 -21.15
CA ALA A 147 -8.83 11.74 -20.24
C ALA A 147 -8.21 11.40 -18.87
N VAL A 148 -7.00 10.82 -18.89
CA VAL A 148 -6.22 10.50 -17.67
C VAL A 148 -5.82 11.79 -16.96
N MET A 149 -5.21 12.75 -17.66
CA MET A 149 -4.75 13.98 -17.02
C MET A 149 -5.87 14.85 -16.47
N ARG A 150 -7.11 14.70 -16.94
CA ARG A 150 -8.28 15.40 -16.39
C ARG A 150 -8.65 14.94 -14.97
N THR A 151 -8.26 13.73 -14.55
CA THR A 151 -8.47 13.31 -13.15
C THR A 151 -7.58 14.09 -12.19
N GLU A 152 -6.36 14.42 -12.61
CA GLU A 152 -5.37 15.15 -11.81
C GLU A 152 -5.48 16.67 -11.96
N LEU A 153 -5.61 17.17 -13.19
CA LEU A 153 -5.54 18.61 -13.51
C LEU A 153 -6.92 19.24 -13.81
N GLY A 154 -7.99 18.44 -13.85
CA GLY A 154 -9.34 18.91 -14.11
C GLY A 154 -9.50 19.57 -15.49
N SER A 155 -10.28 20.65 -15.57
CA SER A 155 -10.59 21.35 -16.81
C SER A 155 -9.42 22.13 -17.41
N ALA A 156 -8.30 22.31 -16.68
CA ALA A 156 -7.12 23.02 -17.18
C ALA A 156 -6.51 22.33 -18.41
N VAL A 157 -6.70 21.02 -18.51
CA VAL A 157 -6.18 20.17 -19.59
C VAL A 157 -6.67 20.62 -20.97
N ALA A 158 -7.89 21.17 -21.07
CA ALA A 158 -8.48 21.60 -22.33
C ALA A 158 -7.70 22.74 -23.02
N ASN A 159 -6.90 23.49 -22.27
CA ASN A 159 -6.11 24.63 -22.76
C ASN A 159 -4.63 24.30 -22.97
N MET A 160 -4.20 23.06 -22.69
CA MET A 160 -2.80 22.66 -22.75
C MET A 160 -2.39 22.28 -24.16
N SER A 161 -1.15 22.61 -24.53
CA SER A 161 -0.56 22.07 -25.76
C SER A 161 -0.27 20.58 -25.62
N THR A 162 -0.23 19.84 -26.73
CA THR A 162 0.11 18.41 -26.74
C THR A 162 1.47 18.12 -26.08
N LYS A 163 2.42 19.04 -26.18
CA LYS A 163 3.75 18.89 -25.57
C LYS A 163 3.68 19.04 -24.05
N GLU A 164 2.90 20.00 -23.55
CA GLU A 164 2.66 20.18 -22.11
C GLU A 164 1.89 19.00 -21.53
N LEU A 165 0.84 18.55 -22.21
CA LEU A 165 0.07 17.37 -21.81
C LEU A 165 0.98 16.15 -21.64
N LYS A 166 1.83 15.85 -22.63
CA LYS A 166 2.74 14.71 -22.56
C LYS A 166 3.79 14.88 -21.47
N ARG A 167 4.36 16.07 -21.32
CA ARG A 167 5.32 16.36 -20.24
C ARG A 167 4.68 16.09 -18.88
N ASP A 168 3.49 16.62 -18.65
CA ASP A 168 2.83 16.53 -17.36
C ASP A 168 2.31 15.11 -17.09
N ALA A 169 1.94 14.36 -18.12
CA ALA A 169 1.66 12.92 -18.01
C ALA A 169 2.89 12.11 -17.60
N TYR A 170 4.08 12.40 -18.16
CA TYR A 170 5.32 11.76 -17.69
C TYR A 170 5.65 12.11 -16.24
N LEU A 171 5.40 13.36 -15.81
CA LEU A 171 5.61 13.76 -14.43
C LEU A 171 4.62 13.06 -13.48
N PHE A 172 3.35 12.93 -13.89
CA PHE A 172 2.34 12.20 -13.13
C PHE A 172 2.70 10.71 -13.00
N ALA A 173 2.99 10.04 -14.12
CA ALA A 173 3.42 8.64 -14.14
C ALA A 173 4.66 8.37 -13.27
N LYS A 174 5.57 9.34 -13.14
CA LYS A 174 6.75 9.22 -12.27
C LYS A 174 6.43 9.46 -10.79
N LYS A 175 5.54 10.41 -10.50
CA LYS A 175 5.20 10.80 -9.13
C LYS A 175 4.31 9.76 -8.46
N ASP A 176 3.37 9.20 -9.21
CA ASP A 176 2.37 8.26 -8.72
C ASP A 176 2.05 7.21 -9.81
N PRO A 177 2.94 6.23 -10.01
CA PRO A 177 2.82 5.27 -11.10
C PRO A 177 1.61 4.34 -10.95
N GLU A 178 1.30 3.90 -9.74
CA GLU A 178 0.15 3.04 -9.46
C GLU A 178 -1.16 3.73 -9.86
N LEU A 179 -1.37 4.97 -9.40
CA LEU A 179 -2.56 5.74 -9.74
C LEU A 179 -2.63 6.02 -11.25
N PHE A 180 -1.51 6.35 -11.88
CA PHE A 180 -1.48 6.55 -13.33
C PHE A 180 -1.91 5.29 -14.08
N ILE A 181 -1.40 4.13 -13.69
CA ILE A 181 -1.75 2.83 -14.29
C ILE A 181 -3.23 2.52 -14.08
N GLU A 182 -3.74 2.69 -12.86
CA GLU A 182 -5.14 2.45 -12.52
C GLU A 182 -6.08 3.30 -13.40
N VAL A 183 -5.84 4.60 -13.43
CA VAL A 183 -6.66 5.56 -14.17
C VAL A 183 -6.55 5.33 -15.68
N SER A 184 -5.37 4.97 -16.18
CA SER A 184 -5.16 4.63 -17.60
C SER A 184 -5.83 3.33 -18.05
N LYS A 185 -6.11 2.42 -17.11
CA LYS A 185 -6.79 1.15 -17.38
C LYS A 185 -8.31 1.24 -17.20
N ASP A 186 -8.86 2.35 -16.71
CA ASP A 186 -10.30 2.56 -16.60
C ASP A 186 -10.95 2.64 -17.99
N GLU A 187 -11.72 1.61 -18.35
CA GLU A 187 -12.41 1.50 -19.63
C GLU A 187 -13.37 2.67 -19.92
N ASP A 188 -13.93 3.28 -18.88
CA ASP A 188 -14.90 4.36 -18.99
C ASP A 188 -14.27 5.74 -19.08
N ILE A 189 -12.96 5.87 -18.87
CA ILE A 189 -12.31 7.18 -18.78
C ILE A 189 -12.45 7.99 -20.07
N LYS A 190 -12.34 7.33 -21.22
CA LYS A 190 -12.57 7.96 -22.53
C LYS A 190 -14.00 8.46 -22.68
N LEU A 191 -14.98 7.68 -22.23
CA LEU A 191 -16.39 8.02 -22.32
C LEU A 191 -16.75 9.18 -21.39
N ARG A 192 -16.20 9.19 -20.17
CA ARG A 192 -16.33 10.31 -19.22
C ARG A 192 -15.67 11.57 -19.76
N ASN A 193 -14.50 11.46 -20.39
CA ASN A 193 -13.84 12.60 -21.02
C ASN A 193 -14.67 13.15 -22.19
N LEU A 194 -15.20 12.29 -23.06
CA LEU A 194 -16.09 12.70 -24.14
C LEU A 194 -17.31 13.47 -23.63
N ALA A 195 -17.93 12.99 -22.56
CA ALA A 195 -19.03 13.66 -21.89
C ALA A 195 -18.65 15.05 -21.38
N ASN A 196 -17.52 15.17 -20.67
CA ASN A 196 -17.00 16.45 -20.19
C ASN A 196 -16.73 17.44 -21.33
N ARG A 197 -16.02 17.00 -22.38
CA ARG A 197 -15.75 17.82 -23.57
C ARG A 197 -17.04 18.31 -24.24
N ALA A 198 -18.08 17.47 -24.27
CA ALA A 198 -19.36 17.83 -24.85
C ALA A 198 -20.10 18.90 -24.02
N VAL A 199 -19.99 18.86 -22.69
CA VAL A 199 -20.52 19.91 -21.79
C VAL A 199 -19.73 21.21 -21.93
N GLU A 200 -18.39 21.15 -21.92
CA GLU A 200 -17.52 22.32 -22.06
C GLU A 200 -17.74 23.08 -23.37
N ARG A 201 -18.03 22.36 -24.47
CA ARG A 201 -18.35 22.97 -25.77
C ARG A 201 -19.83 23.36 -25.92
N GLY A 202 -20.67 23.17 -24.89
CA GLY A 202 -22.09 23.49 -24.94
C GLY A 202 -22.91 22.65 -25.92
N ILE A 203 -22.45 21.44 -26.26
CA ILE A 203 -23.21 20.51 -27.12
C ILE A 203 -24.34 19.86 -26.33
N ILE A 204 -24.02 19.49 -25.09
CA ILE A 204 -24.94 19.01 -24.06
C ILE A 204 -24.77 19.89 -22.82
N GLU A 205 -25.80 19.95 -22.00
CA GLU A 205 -25.82 20.69 -20.75
C GLU A 205 -26.17 19.74 -19.62
N LEU A 206 -25.47 19.90 -18.50
CA LEU A 206 -25.85 19.34 -17.22
C LEU A 206 -26.56 20.44 -16.43
N THR A 207 -27.75 20.14 -15.91
CA THR A 207 -28.47 21.05 -15.02
C THR A 207 -27.65 21.38 -13.77
N ASP A 208 -27.86 22.55 -13.17
CA ASP A 208 -27.13 23.01 -11.97
C ASP A 208 -27.21 22.01 -10.80
N ASP A 209 -28.33 21.28 -10.67
CA ASP A 209 -28.52 20.24 -9.65
C ASP A 209 -27.81 18.91 -9.97
N ASN A 210 -27.05 18.84 -11.08
CA ASN A 210 -26.37 17.65 -11.58
C ASN A 210 -27.27 16.42 -11.84
N THR A 211 -28.56 16.63 -12.07
CA THR A 211 -29.55 15.54 -12.18
C THR A 211 -29.97 15.20 -13.61
N ILE A 212 -29.85 16.12 -14.57
CA ILE A 212 -30.38 15.91 -15.93
C ILE A 212 -29.36 16.37 -16.97
N PHE A 213 -29.08 15.49 -17.92
CA PHE A 213 -28.43 15.86 -19.17
C PHE A 213 -29.48 16.22 -20.22
N ARG A 214 -29.26 17.35 -20.91
CA ARG A 214 -30.09 17.81 -22.03
C ARG A 214 -29.21 18.33 -23.16
N PHE A 215 -29.74 18.39 -24.37
CA PHE A 215 -29.12 19.14 -25.45
C PHE A 215 -29.28 20.65 -25.24
N ALA A 216 -28.43 21.45 -25.88
CA ALA A 216 -28.56 22.92 -25.90
C ALA A 216 -29.92 23.42 -26.45
N ASN A 217 -30.66 22.59 -27.19
CA ASN A 217 -32.02 22.90 -27.65
C ASN A 217 -33.12 22.56 -26.63
N GLY A 218 -32.75 22.16 -25.41
CA GLY A 218 -33.67 21.85 -24.31
C GLY A 218 -34.19 20.40 -24.30
N LYS A 219 -33.89 19.57 -25.30
CA LYS A 219 -34.36 18.17 -25.33
C LYS A 219 -33.61 17.32 -24.29
N LYS A 220 -34.35 16.66 -23.40
CA LYS A 220 -33.79 15.74 -22.37
C LYS A 220 -33.09 14.55 -23.03
N ILE A 221 -31.89 14.23 -22.54
CA ILE A 221 -31.09 13.06 -22.94
C ILE A 221 -31.33 11.93 -21.95
N MET A 222 -30.95 12.15 -20.70
CA MET A 222 -31.11 11.18 -19.62
C MET A 222 -31.25 11.88 -18.27
N GLN A 223 -31.72 11.13 -17.29
CA GLN A 223 -31.67 11.53 -15.89
C GLN A 223 -30.56 10.74 -15.21
N VAL A 224 -29.72 11.44 -14.44
CA VAL A 224 -28.67 10.84 -13.63
C VAL A 224 -29.34 10.06 -12.49
N PRO A 225 -29.03 8.76 -12.29
CA PRO A 225 -29.51 8.02 -11.14
C PRO A 225 -29.08 8.68 -9.83
N PHE A 226 -29.91 8.54 -8.79
CA PHE A 226 -29.56 9.03 -7.46
C PHE A 226 -28.27 8.34 -6.96
N ASP A 227 -27.40 9.09 -6.27
CA ASP A 227 -26.09 8.65 -5.77
C ASP A 227 -25.03 8.24 -6.82
N GLN A 228 -25.19 8.59 -8.11
CA GLN A 228 -24.17 8.35 -9.13
C GLN A 228 -23.48 9.64 -9.60
N ASN A 229 -22.19 9.50 -9.96
CA ASN A 229 -21.47 10.57 -10.65
C ASN A 229 -22.13 10.85 -12.02
N PRO A 230 -22.49 12.09 -12.37
CA PRO A 230 -23.16 12.42 -13.63
C PRO A 230 -22.42 11.93 -14.87
N TYR A 231 -21.11 12.16 -14.94
CA TYR A 231 -20.29 11.75 -16.08
C TYR A 231 -20.10 10.24 -16.14
N GLY A 232 -20.07 9.57 -14.99
CA GLY A 232 -20.09 8.10 -14.90
C GLY A 232 -21.40 7.52 -15.43
N ALA A 233 -22.54 8.09 -15.05
CA ALA A 233 -23.85 7.68 -15.53
C ALA A 233 -24.00 7.90 -17.04
N LEU A 234 -23.49 9.01 -17.58
CA LEU A 234 -23.51 9.26 -19.02
C LEU A 234 -22.57 8.32 -19.80
N ALA A 235 -21.41 7.99 -19.23
CA ALA A 235 -20.51 6.98 -19.80
C ALA A 235 -21.19 5.61 -19.90
N GLN A 236 -21.91 5.19 -18.86
CA GLN A 236 -22.73 3.98 -18.90
C GLN A 236 -23.86 4.08 -19.93
N TYR A 237 -24.51 5.25 -20.03
CA TYR A 237 -25.55 5.47 -21.03
C TYR A 237 -25.02 5.32 -22.46
N PHE A 238 -23.80 5.80 -22.77
CA PHE A 238 -23.17 5.62 -24.08
C PHE A 238 -22.97 4.16 -24.49
N LYS A 239 -22.97 3.21 -23.54
CA LYS A 239 -22.90 1.77 -23.81
C LYS A 239 -24.24 1.15 -24.20
N THR A 240 -25.35 1.86 -24.06
CA THR A 240 -26.69 1.40 -24.48
C THR A 240 -26.96 1.70 -25.95
N ASP A 241 -27.86 0.95 -26.59
CA ASP A 241 -28.24 1.17 -28.00
C ASP A 241 -28.58 2.65 -28.34
N PRO A 242 -29.49 3.34 -27.61
CA PRO A 242 -29.77 4.76 -27.89
C PRO A 242 -28.59 5.68 -27.54
N GLY A 243 -27.73 5.28 -26.59
CA GLY A 243 -26.56 6.03 -26.19
C GLY A 243 -25.40 5.98 -27.19
N VAL A 244 -25.25 4.88 -27.93
CA VAL A 244 -24.23 4.76 -28.99
C VAL A 244 -24.50 5.76 -30.11
N ASP A 245 -25.75 5.96 -30.49
CA ASP A 245 -26.13 6.96 -31.52
C ASP A 245 -25.90 8.39 -31.02
N LEU A 246 -26.20 8.66 -29.75
CA LEU A 246 -25.87 9.92 -29.11
C LEU A 246 -24.37 10.17 -29.11
N MET A 247 -23.58 9.19 -28.69
CA MET A 247 -22.12 9.26 -28.65
C MET A 247 -21.56 9.62 -30.03
N LYS A 248 -21.97 8.92 -31.08
CA LYS A 248 -21.58 9.22 -32.47
C LYS A 248 -21.94 10.65 -32.88
N SER A 249 -23.13 11.12 -32.50
CA SER A 249 -23.57 12.50 -32.77
C SER A 249 -22.69 13.55 -32.09
N ILE A 250 -22.33 13.31 -30.82
CA ILE A 250 -21.46 14.17 -30.03
C ILE A 250 -20.04 14.17 -30.62
N THR A 251 -19.46 13.01 -30.90
CA THR A 251 -18.13 12.91 -31.50
C THR A 251 -18.03 13.67 -32.82
N LYS A 252 -19.08 13.61 -33.66
CA LYS A 252 -19.14 14.34 -34.93
C LYS A 252 -19.19 15.87 -34.76
N LYS A 253 -19.76 16.37 -33.65
CA LYS A 253 -19.78 17.81 -33.33
C LYS A 253 -18.50 18.28 -32.64
N LEU A 254 -17.72 17.36 -32.08
CA LEU A 254 -16.44 17.64 -31.44
C LEU A 254 -15.25 17.58 -32.40
N SER A 255 -15.37 16.82 -33.48
CA SER A 255 -14.43 16.84 -34.62
C SER A 255 -14.50 18.16 -35.36
#